data_AF-A0A1I5YN67-F1
#
_entry.id   AF-A0A1I5YN67-F1
#
_cell.length_a   1.000
_cell.length_b   1.000
_cell.length_c   1.000
_cell.angle_alpha   90.00
_cell.angle_beta   90.00
_cell.angle_gamma   90.00
#
_symmetry.space_group_name_H-M   'P 1'
#
loop_
_entity.id
_entity.type
_entity.pdbx_description
1 polymer ?
#
loop_
_entity_poly.entity_id
_entity_poly.type
_entity_poly.pdbx_seq_one_letter_code
_entity_poly.pdbx_strand_id
1 'polypeptide(L)'
;MSTLELVLNMLAEATTTEISKKKQPETFEENRIVAVEGGEAAGEARKAVEKRTGNSVIKYKNAAQLQELVAGLIETDIRDDIE
;
A
#
# COMPACT_ATOMS: atom_id res chain seq x y z
N MET A 1 4.06 -1.29 -4.49
CA MET A 1 4.24 -1.61 -3.07
C MET A 1 5.70 -1.45 -2.66
N SER A 2 5.93 -0.55 -1.72
CA SER A 2 7.16 -0.30 -0.99
C SER A 2 7.15 -1.04 0.35
N THR A 3 8.29 -1.07 1.04
CA THR A 3 8.40 -1.69 2.38
C THR A 3 7.44 -1.07 3.39
N LEU A 4 7.30 0.26 3.37
CA LEU A 4 6.37 0.96 4.27
C LEU A 4 4.91 0.62 3.95
N GLU A 5 4.53 0.53 2.67
CA GLU A 5 3.18 0.09 2.28
C GLU A 5 2.89 -1.33 2.77
N LEU A 6 3.86 -2.24 2.68
CA LEU A 6 3.71 -3.62 3.15
C LEU A 6 3.57 -3.68 4.68
N VAL A 7 4.41 -2.96 5.42
CA VAL A 7 4.35 -2.92 6.90
C VAL A 7 3.04 -2.32 7.39
N LEU A 8 2.54 -1.27 6.74
CA LEU A 8 1.24 -0.68 7.08
C LEU A 8 0.09 -1.64 6.79
N ASN A 9 0.16 -2.43 5.71
CA ASN A 9 -0.83 -3.46 5.43
C ASN A 9 -0.82 -4.56 6.50
N MET A 10 0.37 -5.05 6.88
CA MET A 10 0.50 -6.02 7.98
C MET A 10 -0.01 -5.46 9.31
N LEU A 11 0.20 -4.17 9.58
CA LEU A 11 -0.34 -3.51 10.77
C LEU A 11 -1.87 -3.49 10.75
N ALA A 12 -2.49 -3.19 9.61
CA ALA A 12 -3.94 -3.21 9.46
C ALA A 12 -4.52 -4.61 9.71
N GLU A 13 -3.90 -5.64 9.11
CA GLU A 13 -4.30 -7.04 9.25
C GLU A 13 -4.16 -7.53 10.70
N ALA A 14 -3.00 -7.31 11.30
CA ALA A 14 -2.73 -7.70 12.69
C ALA A 14 -3.70 -7.01 13.66
N THR A 15 -3.94 -5.71 13.47
CA THR A 15 -4.86 -4.95 14.33
C THR A 15 -6.30 -5.43 14.16
N THR A 16 -6.77 -5.62 12.91
CA THR A 16 -8.10 -6.19 12.63
C THR A 16 -8.26 -7.55 13.30
N THR A 17 -7.24 -8.40 13.22
CA THR A 17 -7.23 -9.73 13.83
C THR A 17 -7.35 -9.68 15.35
N GLU A 18 -6.55 -8.83 16.01
CA GLU A 18 -6.59 -8.70 17.46
C GLU A 18 -7.91 -8.09 17.96
N ILE A 19 -8.47 -7.12 17.24
CA ILE A 19 -9.80 -6.57 17.54
C ILE A 19 -10.87 -7.64 17.36
N SER A 20 -10.82 -8.42 16.27
CA SER A 20 -11.78 -9.49 15.99
C SER A 20 -11.77 -10.55 17.09
N LYS A 21 -10.59 -11.02 17.53
CA LYS A 21 -10.46 -11.96 18.66
C LYS A 21 -11.08 -11.43 19.95
N LYS A 22 -10.98 -10.12 20.19
CA LYS A 22 -11.48 -9.48 21.42
C LYS A 22 -12.99 -9.22 21.37
N LYS A 23 -13.50 -8.76 20.23
CA LYS A 23 -14.91 -8.37 20.06
C LYS A 23 -15.81 -9.54 19.65
N GLN A 24 -15.25 -10.58 19.03
CA GLN A 24 -15.96 -11.76 18.53
C GLN A 24 -17.20 -11.37 17.70
N PRO A 25 -17.03 -10.58 16.61
CA PRO A 25 -18.15 -10.13 15.79
C PRO A 25 -18.86 -11.33 15.13
N GLU A 26 -20.20 -11.36 15.18
CA GLU A 26 -20.99 -12.47 14.64
C GLU A 26 -21.67 -12.11 13.31
N THR A 27 -21.94 -10.82 13.12
CA THR A 27 -22.63 -10.31 11.93
C THR A 27 -21.67 -9.70 10.93
N PHE A 28 -22.12 -9.57 9.68
CA PHE A 28 -21.37 -8.84 8.65
C PHE A 28 -21.10 -7.39 9.07
N GLU A 29 -22.08 -6.73 9.70
CA GLU A 29 -21.96 -5.32 10.10
C GLU A 29 -20.87 -5.13 11.14
N GLU A 30 -20.83 -5.99 12.15
CA GLU A 30 -19.80 -5.96 13.18
C GLU A 30 -18.41 -6.26 12.60
N ASN A 31 -18.31 -7.25 11.70
CA ASN A 31 -17.06 -7.54 11.00
C ASN A 31 -16.59 -6.35 10.15
N ARG A 32 -17.51 -5.63 9.51
CA ARG A 32 -17.18 -4.40 8.77
C ARG A 32 -16.61 -3.33 9.70
N ILE A 33 -17.20 -3.14 10.88
CA ILE A 33 -16.70 -2.20 11.88
C ILE A 33 -15.28 -2.58 12.33
N VAL A 34 -15.05 -3.87 12.63
CA VAL A 34 -13.72 -4.36 13.03
C VAL A 34 -12.66 -4.13 11.95
N ALA A 35 -13.01 -4.36 10.68
CA ALA A 35 -12.11 -4.09 9.54
C ALA A 35 -11.78 -2.60 9.39
N VAL A 36 -12.77 -1.71 9.61
CA VAL A 36 -12.55 -0.25 9.60
C VAL A 36 -11.60 0.14 10.72
N GLU A 37 -11.82 -0.32 11.96
CA GLU A 37 -10.95 0.00 13.10
C GLU A 37 -9.50 -0.47 12.90
N GLY A 38 -9.30 -1.67 12.36
CA GLY A 38 -7.95 -2.15 12.04
C GLY A 38 -7.28 -1.33 10.93
N GLY A 39 -8.03 -0.93 9.91
CA GLY A 39 -7.57 -0.03 8.85
C GLY A 39 -7.25 1.38 9.36
N GLU A 40 -8.01 1.90 10.32
CA GLU A 40 -7.79 3.22 10.95
C GLU A 40 -6.44 3.27 11.65
N ALA A 41 -6.05 2.24 12.41
CA ALA A 41 -4.75 2.17 13.07
C ALA A 41 -3.58 2.26 12.08
N ALA A 42 -3.64 1.54 10.97
CA ALA A 42 -2.67 1.66 9.89
C ALA A 42 -2.71 3.05 9.22
N GLY A 43 -3.91 3.62 9.06
CA GLY A 43 -4.10 4.98 8.54
C GLY A 43 -3.46 6.05 9.41
N GLU A 44 -3.54 5.94 10.73
CA GLU A 44 -2.87 6.82 11.69
C GLU A 44 -1.35 6.68 11.59
N ALA A 45 -0.83 5.46 11.58
CA ALA A 45 0.59 5.18 11.41
C ALA A 45 1.13 5.76 10.10
N ARG A 46 0.38 5.59 8.99
CA ARG A 46 0.71 6.18 7.69
C ARG A 46 0.84 7.71 7.80
N LYS A 47 -0.18 8.39 8.33
CA LYS A 47 -0.19 9.85 8.49
C LYS A 47 1.00 10.33 9.34
N ALA A 48 1.33 9.60 10.40
CA ALA A 48 2.47 9.91 11.26
C ALA A 48 3.82 9.79 10.52
N VAL A 49 3.97 8.75 9.69
CA VAL A 49 5.17 8.58 8.84
C VAL A 49 5.26 9.70 7.82
N GLU A 50 4.21 9.96 7.06
CA GLU A 50 4.18 11.01 6.02
C GLU A 50 4.47 12.39 6.60
N LYS A 51 3.94 12.71 7.79
CA LYS A 51 4.22 13.97 8.49
C LYS A 51 5.70 14.12 8.85
N ARG A 52 6.38 13.04 9.22
CA ARG A 52 7.81 13.05 9.63
C ARG A 52 8.76 13.04 8.45
N THR A 53 8.39 12.34 7.38
CA THR A 53 9.26 12.16 6.20
C THR A 53 9.01 13.21 5.13
N GLY A 54 7.88 13.91 5.16
CA GLY A 54 7.44 14.84 4.11
C GLY A 54 7.05 14.16 2.79
N ASN A 55 7.03 12.83 2.74
CA ASN A 55 6.81 12.05 1.53
C ASN A 55 5.60 11.14 1.68
N SER A 56 4.78 11.02 0.62
CA SER A 56 3.69 10.04 0.56
C SER A 56 4.24 8.62 0.70
N VAL A 57 3.61 7.84 1.57
CA VAL A 57 3.93 6.40 1.67
C VAL A 57 3.30 5.63 0.53
N ILE A 58 2.10 6.04 0.11
CA ILE A 58 1.38 5.42 -1.00
C ILE A 58 2.04 5.82 -2.31
N LYS A 59 2.48 4.82 -3.07
CA LYS A 59 3.05 5.00 -4.40
C LYS A 59 2.05 4.52 -5.45
N TYR A 60 1.56 5.46 -6.24
CA TYR A 60 0.86 5.12 -7.48
C TYR A 60 1.86 4.48 -8.45
N LYS A 61 1.66 3.21 -8.77
CA LYS A 61 2.29 2.58 -9.93
C LYS A 61 1.21 2.46 -11.00
N ASN A 62 1.22 3.38 -11.95
CA ASN A 62 0.27 3.30 -13.06
C ASN A 62 0.86 2.42 -14.19
N ALA A 63 0.01 1.67 -14.89
CA ALA A 63 0.45 0.73 -15.92
C ALA A 63 1.02 1.44 -17.15
N ALA A 64 0.52 2.64 -17.47
CA ALA A 64 0.98 3.44 -18.61
C ALA A 64 2.43 3.91 -18.46
N GLN A 65 2.84 4.35 -17.27
CA GLN A 65 4.21 4.76 -16.94
C GLN A 65 5.18 3.58 -17.05
N LEU A 66 4.74 2.37 -16.70
CA LEU A 66 5.54 1.18 -16.92
C LEU A 66 5.71 0.89 -18.41
N GLN A 67 4.64 1.03 -19.19
CA GLN A 67 4.68 0.85 -20.65
C GLN A 67 5.60 1.87 -21.33
N GLU A 68 5.54 3.14 -20.95
CA GLU A 68 6.43 4.19 -21.45
C GLU A 68 7.89 3.90 -21.12
N LEU A 69 8.18 3.46 -19.89
CA LEU A 69 9.54 3.07 -19.49
C LEU A 69 10.06 1.90 -20.33
N VAL A 70 9.24 0.86 -20.54
CA VAL A 70 9.60 -0.31 -21.33
C VAL A 70 9.82 0.04 -22.80
N ALA A 71 8.94 0.85 -23.39
CA ALA A 71 9.10 1.32 -24.77
C ALA A 71 10.39 2.11 -24.95
N GLY A 72 10.69 3.02 -24.01
CA GLY A 72 11.93 3.79 -24.03
C GLY A 72 13.19 2.93 -23.96
N LEU A 73 13.21 1.88 -23.13
CA LEU A 73 14.35 0.95 -23.03
C LEU A 73 14.58 0.16 -24.33
N ILE A 74 13.49 -0.30 -24.97
CA ILE A 74 13.57 -1.01 -26.26
C ILE A 74 14.10 -0.07 -27.35
N GLU A 75 13.64 1.18 -27.38
CA GLU A 75 14.12 2.17 -28.35
C GLU A 75 15.58 2.56 -28.15
N THR A 76 16.08 2.60 -26.91
CA THR A 76 17.51 2.85 -26.64
C THR A 76 18.38 1.68 -27.04
N ASP A 77 17.98 0.45 -26.73
CA ASP A 77 18.73 -0.76 -27.11
C ASP A 77 18.85 -0.87 -28.64
N ILE A 78 17.77 -0.58 -29.38
CA ILE A 78 17.79 -0.60 -30.85
C ILE A 78 18.72 0.47 -31.44
N ARG A 79 18.88 1.62 -30.76
CA ARG A 79 19.79 2.69 -31.23
C ARG A 79 21.25 2.34 -30.99
N ASP A 80 21.56 1.72 -29.86
CA ASP A 80 22.91 1.30 -29.50
C ASP A 80 23.41 0.14 -30.40
N ASP A 81 22.51 -0.62 -31.04
CA ASP A 81 22.83 -1.66 -32.03
C ASP A 81 23.11 -1.12 -33.45
N ILE A 82 22.84 0.16 -33.72
CA ILE A 82 22.93 0.77 -35.07
C ILE A 82 24.13 1.76 -35.19
N GLU A 83 24.82 2.09 -34.10
CA GLU A 83 26.11 2.81 -34.09
C GLU A 83 27.33 1.86 -34.03
#